data_AF-A0A964M2E0-F1
#
_entry.id   AF-A0A964M2E0-F1
#
_cell.length_a   1.000
_cell.length_b   1.000
_cell.length_c   1.000
_cell.angle_alpha   90.00
_cell.angle_beta   90.00
_cell.angle_gamma   90.00
#
_symmetry.space_group_name_H-M   'P 1'
#
loop_
_entity.id
_entity.type
_entity.pdbx_description
1 polymer ?
#
loop_
_entity_poly.entity_id
_entity_poly.type
_entity_poly.pdbx_seq_one_letter_code
_entity_poly.pdbx_strand_id
1 'polypeptide(L)' 'MRHYEIIFLVHPDQSEQVGGMVERYTKLIEEDGGKIHRLEDWGRRQLAYAINNVHKAHYVMLNVECT' A
#
# COMPACT_ATOMS: atom_id res chain seq x y z
N MET A 1 4.71 17.14 12.12
CA MET A 1 4.33 15.73 11.90
C MET A 1 5.51 15.00 11.28
N ARG A 2 5.58 13.68 11.43
CA ARG A 2 6.65 12.87 10.86
C ARG A 2 6.23 12.36 9.50
N HIS A 3 7.19 12.24 8.59
CA HIS A 3 6.97 11.64 7.28
C HIS A 3 7.32 10.15 7.33
N TYR A 4 6.42 9.32 6.84
CA TYR A 4 6.57 7.88 6.74
C TYR A 4 6.40 7.44 5.28
N GLU A 5 7.22 6.48 4.87
CA GLU A 5 7.06 5.73 3.63
C GLU A 5 6.57 4.34 4.00
N ILE A 6 5.36 4.01 3.55
CA ILE A 6 4.69 2.74 3.83
C ILE A 6 4.60 1.98 2.53
N ILE A 7 5.24 0.82 2.48
CA ILE A 7 5.12 -0.13 1.36
C ILE A 7 4.48 -1.40 1.90
N PHE A 8 3.41 -1.84 1.25
CA PHE A 8 2.78 -3.11 1.57
C PHE A 8 2.59 -3.96 0.32
N LEU A 9 2.59 -5.27 0.54
CA LEU A 9 2.39 -6.29 -0.48
C LEU A 9 1.07 -7.00 -0.25
N VAL A 10 0.24 -7.07 -1.29
CA VAL A 10 -1.01 -7.82 -1.27
C VAL A 10 -0.86 -9.10 -2.09
N HIS A 11 -1.49 -10.17 -1.61
CA HIS A 11 -1.55 -11.44 -2.33
C HIS A 11 -2.11 -11.21 -3.75
N PRO A 12 -1.53 -11.82 -4.81
CA PRO A 12 -1.91 -11.54 -6.19
C PRO A 12 -3.41 -11.80 -6.46
N ASP A 13 -4.00 -12.80 -5.82
CA ASP A 13 -5.42 -13.13 -5.98
C ASP A 13 -6.37 -12.04 -5.44
N GLN A 14 -5.90 -11.19 -4.50
CA GLN A 14 -6.68 -10.11 -3.91
C GLN A 14 -6.41 -8.75 -4.58
N SER A 15 -5.74 -8.73 -5.74
CA SER A 15 -5.38 -7.47 -6.42
C SER A 15 -6.57 -6.56 -6.73
N GLU A 16 -7.76 -7.12 -6.99
CA GLU A 16 -8.96 -6.32 -7.27
C GLU A 16 -9.47 -5.57 -6.03
N GLN A 17 -9.13 -6.06 -4.83
CA GLN A 17 -9.55 -5.45 -3.56
C GLN A 17 -8.64 -4.28 -3.15
N VAL A 18 -7.49 -4.12 -3.79
CA VAL A 18 -6.47 -3.13 -3.42
C VAL A 18 -7.01 -1.70 -3.48
N GLY A 19 -7.78 -1.34 -4.52
CA GLY A 19 -8.35 0.00 -4.64
C GLY A 19 -9.22 0.37 -3.42
N GLY A 20 -10.10 -0.54 -3.00
CA GLY A 20 -10.95 -0.32 -1.83
C GLY A 20 -10.18 -0.31 -0.51
N MET A 21 -9.08 -1.05 -0.40
CA MET A 21 -8.21 -1.00 0.78
C MET A 21 -7.49 0.35 0.87
N VAL A 22 -6.95 0.82 -0.25
CA VAL A 22 -6.25 2.11 -0.33
C VAL A 22 -7.18 3.25 0.05
N GLU A 23 -8.41 3.28 -0.47
CA GLU A 23 -9.40 4.29 -0.08
C GLU A 23 -9.70 4.29 1.43
N ARG A 24 -9.82 3.11 2.04
CA ARG A 24 -10.05 2.99 3.50
C ARG A 24 -8.87 3.52 4.30
N TYR A 25 -7.64 3.18 3.91
CA TYR A 25 -6.44 3.68 4.59
C TYR A 25 -6.29 5.18 4.43
N THR A 26 -6.57 5.71 3.23
CA THR A 26 -6.54 7.14 2.98
C THR A 26 -7.50 7.90 3.88
N LYS A 27 -8.75 7.44 3.97
CA LYS A 27 -9.76 8.05 4.86
C LYS A 27 -9.34 8.04 6.31
N LEU A 28 -8.82 6.91 6.80
CA LEU A 28 -8.39 6.77 8.20
C LEU A 28 -7.24 7.73 8.53
N ILE A 29 -6.29 7.90 7.60
CA ILE A 29 -5.16 8.84 7.75
C ILE A 29 -5.66 10.29 7.76
N GLU A 30 -6.57 10.64 6.86
CA GLU A 30 -7.15 11.99 6.78
C GLU A 30 -8.02 12.33 8.00
N GLU A 31 -8.77 11.35 8.53
CA GLU A 31 -9.58 11.49 9.75
C GLU A 31 -8.73 11.76 11.00
N ASP A 32 -7.52 11.19 11.08
CA ASP A 32 -6.56 11.43 12.16
C ASP A 32 -5.73 12.72 11.95
N GLY A 33 -6.08 13.53 10.94
CA GLY A 33 -5.41 14.79 10.62
C GLY A 33 -4.07 14.63 9.89
N GLY A 34 -3.77 13.43 9.39
CA GLY A 34 -2.62 13.16 8.54
C GLY A 34 -2.83 13.60 7.09
N LYS A 35 -1.73 13.74 6.34
CA LYS A 35 -1.74 14.12 4.93
C LYS A 35 -1.01 13.10 4.09
N ILE A 36 -1.61 12.72 2.96
CA ILE A 36 -0.97 11.86 1.97
C ILE A 36 -0.30 12.74 0.92
N HIS A 37 1.00 12.55 0.73
CA HIS A 37 1.80 13.29 -0.24
C HIS A 37 1.92 12.56 -1.57
N ARG A 38 2.02 11.23 -1.52
CA ARG A 38 2.18 10.39 -2.71
C ARG A 38 1.52 9.05 -2.47
N LEU A 39 0.84 8.56 -3.48
CA LEU A 39 0.20 7.26 -3.52
C LEU A 39 0.57 6.64 -4.86
N GLU A 40 1.25 5.50 -4.84
CA GLU A 40 1.62 4.76 -6.04
C GLU A 40 1.17 3.32 -5.96
N ASP A 41 0.34 2.94 -6.92
CA ASP A 41 0.06 1.55 -7.22
C ASP A 41 1.08 1.06 -8.26
N TRP A 42 1.93 0.13 -7.84
CA TRP A 42 2.95 -0.49 -8.69
C TRP A 42 2.45 -1.76 -9.39
N GLY A 43 1.23 -2.21 -9.06
CA GLY A 43 0.58 -3.39 -9.58
C GLY A 43 1.29 -4.68 -9.20
N ARG A 44 0.97 -5.74 -9.96
CA ARG A 44 1.56 -7.07 -9.80
C ARG A 44 3.00 -7.09 -10.32
N ARG A 45 3.96 -7.40 -9.44
CA ARG A 45 5.38 -7.57 -9.77
C ARG A 45 5.90 -8.92 -9.30
N GLN A 46 6.94 -9.41 -9.97
CA GLN A 46 7.63 -10.64 -9.59
C GLN A 46 8.52 -10.39 -8.38
N LEU A 47 8.45 -11.29 -7.39
CA LEU A 47 9.29 -11.25 -6.20
C LEU A 47 10.67 -11.81 -6.52
N ALA A 48 11.71 -11.29 -5.84
CA ALA A 48 13.07 -11.82 -5.97
C ALA A 48 13.19 -13.27 -5.46
N TYR A 49 12.36 -13.64 -4.49
CA TYR A 49 12.26 -14.99 -3.93
C TYR A 49 10.81 -15.27 -3.51
N ALA A 50 10.45 -16.54 -3.35
CA ALA A 50 9.10 -16.91 -2.95
C ALA A 50 8.83 -16.53 -1.49
N ILE A 51 7.72 -15.85 -1.24
CA ILE A 51 7.20 -15.59 0.10
C ILE A 51 5.90 -16.39 0.23
N ASN A 52 5.78 -17.26 1.22
CA ASN A 52 4.62 -18.14 1.41
C ASN A 52 4.25 -18.94 0.14
N ASN A 53 5.24 -19.44 -0.60
CA ASN A 53 5.07 -20.16 -1.89
C ASN A 53 4.45 -19.32 -3.02
N VAL A 54 4.47 -18.00 -2.90
CA VAL A 54 3.98 -17.07 -3.93
C VAL A 54 5.17 -16.36 -4.58
N HIS A 55 5.15 -16.23 -5.90
CA HIS A 55 6.24 -15.61 -6.70
C HIS A 55 5.91 -14.20 -7.23
N LYS A 56 4.67 -13.74 -7.04
CA LYS A 56 4.20 -12.42 -7.48
C LYS A 56 3.40 -11.78 -6.37
N ALA A 57 3.50 -10.48 -6.21
CA ALA A 57 2.68 -9.72 -5.27
C ALA A 57 2.25 -8.40 -5.89
N HIS A 58 1.16 -7.84 -5.40
CA HIS A 58 0.71 -6.51 -5.77
C HIS A 58 1.33 -5.49 -4.81
N TYR A 59 2.04 -4.51 -5.36
CA TYR A 59 2.77 -3.52 -4.57
C TYR A 59 2.03 -2.19 -4.53
N VAL A 60 1.94 -1.60 -3.34
CA VAL A 60 1.45 -0.24 -3.15
C VAL A 60 2.38 0.52 -2.23
N MET A 61 2.64 1.78 -2.56
CA MET A 61 3.46 2.70 -1.78
C MET A 61 2.64 3.94 -1.41
N LEU A 62 2.70 4.33 -0.13
CA LEU A 62 2.11 5.54 0.40
C LEU A 62 3.17 6.35 1.12
N ASN A 63 3.29 7.63 0.76
CA ASN A 63 4.03 8.62 1.54
C ASN A 63 3.04 9.46 2.34
N VAL A 64 3.16 9.36 3.66
CA VAL A 64 2.20 9.92 4.61
C VAL A 64 2.93 10.82 5.58
N GLU A 65 2.27 11.90 5.96
CA GLU A 65 2.64 12.75 7.09
C GLU A 65 1.59 12.57 8.18
N CYS A 66 1.98 12.03 9.34
CA CYS A 66 1.10 11.85 10.50
C CYS A 66 1.89 12.04 11.81
N THR A 67 1.17 12.13 12.94
CA THR A 67 1.78 12.40 14.26
C THR A 67 2.03 11.12 15.04
#